data_AF-A0A1R4K593-F1
#
_entry.id   AF-A0A1R4K593-F1
#
_cell.length_a   1.000
_cell.length_b   1.000
_cell.length_c   1.000
_cell.angle_alpha   90.00
_cell.angle_beta   90.00
_cell.angle_gamma   90.00
#
_symmetry.space_group_name_H-M   'P 1'
#
loop_
_entity.id
_entity.type
_entity.pdbx_description
1 polymer ?
#
loop_
_entity_poly.entity_id
_entity_poly.type
_entity_poly.pdbx_seq_one_letter_code
_entity_poly.pdbx_strand_id
1 'polypeptide(L)' 'MPAQDTTERRLVASIAAHESWAKTTDRTARTSKARAALEAKFLAEADGDPVRAEHLRKAYFQRLALKSAQARRAKKAVA' A
#
# COMPACT_ATOMS: atom_id res chain seq x y z
N MET A 1 27.36 2.10 -18.87
CA MET A 1 25.95 1.79 -19.19
C MET A 1 25.27 3.10 -19.54
N PRO A 2 24.77 3.30 -20.77
CA PRO A 2 24.03 4.52 -21.10
C PRO A 2 22.87 4.66 -20.11
N ALA A 3 22.56 5.90 -19.69
CA ALA A 3 21.44 6.17 -18.81
C ALA A 3 20.16 5.69 -19.51
N GLN A 4 19.61 4.56 -19.07
CA GLN A 4 18.39 3.97 -19.61
C GLN A 4 17.28 5.03 -19.63
N ASP A 5 16.55 5.14 -20.73
CA ASP A 5 15.42 6.06 -20.83
C ASP A 5 14.38 5.72 -19.74
N THR A 6 13.70 6.74 -19.21
CA THR A 6 12.59 6.60 -18.27
C THR A 6 11.54 5.60 -18.76
N THR A 7 11.28 5.56 -20.07
CA THR A 7 10.38 4.61 -20.74
C THR A 7 10.87 3.18 -20.61
N GLU A 8 12.15 2.93 -20.93
CA GLU A 8 12.78 1.61 -20.85
C GLU A 8 12.77 1.10 -19.40
N ARG A 9 13.13 1.94 -18.43
CA ARG A 9 13.10 1.57 -17.00
C ARG A 9 11.70 1.16 -16.54
N ARG A 10 10.66 1.87 -17.00
CA ARG A 10 9.26 1.54 -16.68
C ARG A 10 8.86 0.20 -17.29
N LEU A 11 9.29 -0.07 -18.52
CA LEU A 11 9.00 -1.34 -19.20
C LEU A 11 9.67 -2.50 -18.47
N VAL A 12 10.95 -2.37 -18.12
CA VAL A 12 11.71 -3.37 -17.34
C VAL A 12 11.02 -3.67 -15.99
N ALA A 13 10.62 -2.64 -15.25
CA ALA A 13 9.91 -2.81 -13.98
C ALA A 13 8.57 -3.54 -14.16
N SER A 14 7.86 -3.29 -15.26
CA SER A 14 6.58 -3.93 -15.57
C SER A 14 6.76 -5.41 -15.92
N ILE A 15 7.76 -5.74 -16.75
CA ILE A 15 8.14 -7.13 -17.07
C ILE A 15 8.46 -7.90 -15.79
N ALA A 16 9.34 -7.33 -14.95
CA ALA A 16 9.73 -7.96 -13.69
C ALA A 16 8.53 -8.19 -12.75
N ALA A 17 7.59 -7.24 -12.68
CA ALA A 17 6.38 -7.42 -11.88
C ALA A 17 5.52 -8.58 -12.40
N HIS A 18 5.27 -8.66 -13.70
CA HIS A 18 4.48 -9.74 -14.30
C HIS A 18 5.12 -11.11 -14.10
N GLU A 19 6.43 -11.25 -14.35
CA GLU A 19 7.15 -12.49 -14.10
C GLU A 19 7.12 -12.89 -12.63
N SER A 20 7.30 -11.92 -11.74
CA SER A 20 7.27 -12.17 -10.30
C SER A 20 5.91 -12.68 -9.85
N TRP A 21 4.81 -12.12 -10.38
CA TRP A 21 3.46 -12.59 -10.08
C TRP A 21 3.15 -13.94 -10.73
N ALA A 22 3.64 -14.21 -11.94
CA ALA A 22 3.51 -15.53 -12.57
C ALA A 22 4.20 -16.65 -11.75
N LYS A 23 5.32 -16.33 -11.10
CA LYS A 23 6.04 -17.24 -10.19
C LYS A 23 5.38 -17.39 -8.81
N THR A 24 4.36 -16.59 -8.49
CA THR A 24 3.70 -16.61 -7.19
C THR A 24 2.56 -17.61 -7.18
N THR A 25 2.76 -18.75 -6.53
CA THR A 25 1.74 -19.79 -6.37
C THR A 25 0.71 -19.43 -5.29
N ASP A 26 1.16 -18.86 -4.17
CA ASP A 26 0.30 -18.37 -3.08
C ASP A 26 0.41 -16.84 -2.94
N ARG A 27 -0.62 -16.15 -3.40
CA ARG A 27 -0.73 -14.68 -3.34
C ARG A 27 -0.93 -14.16 -1.92
N THR A 28 -1.60 -14.94 -1.08
CA THR A 28 -1.88 -14.60 0.31
C THR A 28 -0.59 -14.65 1.13
N ALA A 29 0.20 -15.71 0.94
CA ALA A 29 1.51 -15.87 1.58
C ALA A 29 2.49 -14.77 1.17
N ARG A 30 2.55 -14.39 -0.13
CA ARG A 30 3.44 -13.32 -0.61
C ARG A 30 3.26 -11.99 0.13
N THR A 31 2.03 -11.64 0.51
CA THR A 31 1.72 -10.37 1.19
C THR A 31 1.56 -10.49 2.70
N SER A 32 1.63 -11.71 3.25
CA SER A 32 1.37 -12.00 4.67
C SER A 32 2.27 -11.21 5.62
N LYS A 33 3.59 -11.17 5.36
CA LYS A 33 4.56 -10.44 6.19
C LYS A 33 4.25 -8.95 6.26
N ALA A 34 3.89 -8.34 5.13
CA ALA A 34 3.54 -6.93 5.07
C ALA A 34 2.24 -6.64 5.84
N ARG A 35 1.23 -7.52 5.73
CA ARG A 35 -0.01 -7.42 6.50
C ARG A 35 0.25 -7.57 8.00
N ALA A 36 1.07 -8.54 8.41
CA ALA A 36 1.44 -8.74 9.81
C ALA A 36 2.20 -7.54 10.39
N ALA A 37 3.13 -6.94 9.63
CA ALA A 37 3.84 -5.74 10.06
C ALA A 37 2.90 -4.54 10.27
N LEU A 38 1.88 -4.40 9.41
CA LEU A 38 0.87 -3.35 9.57
C LEU A 38 0.02 -3.55 10.83
N GLU A 39 -0.43 -4.79 11.09
CA GLU A 39 -1.15 -5.13 12.32
C GLU A 39 -0.29 -4.87 13.56
N ALA A 40 0.97 -5.31 13.55
CA ALA A 40 1.91 -5.12 14.64
C ALA A 40 2.14 -3.64 14.98
N LYS A 41 2.17 -2.76 13.97
CA LYS A 41 2.25 -1.31 14.18
C LYS A 41 1.07 -0.79 15.02
N PHE A 42 -0.15 -1.16 14.66
CA PHE A 42 -1.34 -0.70 15.39
C PHE A 42 -1.44 -1.31 16.78
N LEU A 43 -0.99 -2.56 16.94
CA LEU A 43 -0.91 -3.19 18.25
C LEU A 43 0.10 -2.49 19.16
N ALA A 44 1.27 -2.10 18.64
CA ALA A 44 2.25 -1.33 19.37
C ALA A 44 1.72 0.06 19.75
N GLU A 45 1.04 0.76 18.82
CA GLU A 45 0.39 2.05 19.09
C GLU A 45 -0.78 1.93 20.08
N ALA A 46 -1.32 0.72 20.24
CA ALA A 46 -2.37 0.38 21.19
C ALA A 46 -1.85 -0.09 22.56
N ASP A 47 -0.53 -0.04 22.81
CA ASP A 47 0.10 -0.61 24.00
C ASP A 47 -0.23 -2.09 24.23
N GLY A 48 -0.44 -2.84 23.15
CA GLY A 48 -0.79 -4.26 23.19
C GLY A 48 -2.29 -4.57 23.29
N ASP A 49 -3.17 -3.58 23.36
CA ASP A 49 -4.63 -3.79 23.39
C ASP A 49 -5.18 -4.08 21.97
N PRO A 50 -5.69 -5.29 21.69
CA PRO A 50 -6.19 -5.65 20.37
C PRO A 50 -7.46 -4.90 19.96
N VAL A 51 -8.34 -4.56 20.91
CA VAL A 51 -9.59 -3.84 20.62
C VAL A 51 -9.25 -2.40 20.23
N ARG A 52 -8.39 -1.75 21.01
CA ARG A 52 -7.90 -0.39 20.70
C ARG A 52 -7.13 -0.38 19.37
N ALA A 53 -6.31 -1.39 19.08
CA ALA A 53 -5.60 -1.52 17.81
C ALA A 53 -6.56 -1.58 16.61
N GLU A 54 -7.65 -2.34 16.72
CA GLU A 54 -8.66 -2.42 15.66
C GLU A 54 -9.30 -1.05 15.39
N HIS A 55 -9.64 -0.31 16.45
CA HIS A 55 -10.19 1.04 16.33
C HIS A 55 -9.19 2.03 15.71
N LEU A 56 -7.91 1.97 16.10
CA LEU A 56 -6.84 2.78 15.52
C LEU A 56 -6.66 2.49 14.02
N ARG A 57 -6.66 1.21 13.64
CA ARG A 57 -6.60 0.78 12.24
C ARG A 57 -7.78 1.32 11.43
N LYS A 58 -9.01 1.21 11.94
CA LYS A 58 -10.22 1.77 11.30
C LYS A 58 -10.09 3.29 11.12
N ALA A 59 -9.69 4.00 12.16
CA ALA A 59 -9.50 5.45 12.11
C ALA A 59 -8.43 5.85 11.08
N TYR A 60 -7.32 5.11 10.98
CA TYR A 60 -6.28 5.34 9.99
C TYR A 60 -6.83 5.31 8.56
N PHE A 61 -7.58 4.26 8.20
CA PHE A 61 -8.15 4.14 6.85
C PHE A 61 -9.24 5.18 6.57
N GLN A 62 -10.03 5.56 7.58
CA GLN A 62 -11.01 6.65 7.44
C GLN A 62 -10.34 8.00 7.14
N ARG A 63 -9.24 8.32 7.85
CA ARG A 63 -8.45 9.53 7.55
C ARG A 63 -7.87 9.52 6.14
N LEU A 64 -7.40 8.36 5.68
CA LEU A 64 -6.89 8.20 4.31
C LEU A 64 -8.00 8.41 3.26
N ALA A 65 -9.18 7.84 3.50
CA ALA A 65 -10.34 8.00 2.63
C ALA A 65 -10.80 9.47 2.56
N LEU A 66 -10.83 10.17 3.70
CA LEU A 66 -11.17 11.59 3.77
C LEU A 66 -10.19 12.44 2.93
N LYS A 67 -8.87 12.25 3.12
CA LYS A 67 -7.84 12.94 2.33
C LYS A 67 -8.01 12.69 0.84
N SER A 68 -8.30 11.44 0.46
CA SER A 68 -8.54 11.06 -0.92
C SER A 68 -9.77 11.76 -1.52
N ALA A 69 -10.87 11.86 -0.75
CA ALA A 69 -12.07 12.58 -1.17
C ALA A 69 -11.82 14.08 -1.33
N GLN A 70 -11.09 14.70 -0.40
CA GLN A 70 -10.68 16.10 -0.49
C GLN A 70 -9.82 16.37 -1.72
N ALA A 71 -8.82 15.53 -2.00
CA ALA A 71 -7.98 15.66 -3.19
C ALA A 71 -8.78 15.56 -4.50
N ARG A 72 -9.75 14.64 -4.58
CA ARG A 72 -10.65 14.54 -5.74
C ARG A 72 -11.50 15.79 -5.92
N ARG A 73 -12.04 16.35 -4.83
CA ARG A 73 -12.82 17.61 -4.87
C ARG A 73 -11.97 18.77 -5.37
N ALA A 74 -10.74 18.92 -4.85
CA ALA A 74 -9.82 19.96 -5.26
C ALA A 74 -9.48 19.85 -6.76
N LYS A 75 -9.17 18.65 -7.24
CA LYS A 75 -8.90 18.42 -8.68
C LYS A 75 -10.08 18.81 -9.56
N LYS A 76 -11.32 18.52 -9.13
CA LYS A 76 -12.53 18.92 -9.86
C LYS A 76 -12.76 20.43 -9.84
N ALA A 77 -12.36 21.13 -8.79
CA ALA A 77 -12.52 22.58 -8.70
C ALA A 77 -11.51 23.36 -9.56
N VAL A 78 -10.39 22.73 -9.92
CA VAL A 78 -9.31 23.31 -10.75
C VAL A 78 -9.46 22.92 -12.24
N ALA A 79 -10.26 21.89 -12.54
CA ALA A 79 -10.57 21.43 -13.90
C ALA A 79 -11.83 22.09 -14.43
#